data_AF-A0A2V1CWJ6-F1
#
_entry.id   AF-A0A2V1CWJ6-F1
#
_cell.length_a   1.000
_cell.length_b   1.000
_cell.length_c   1.000
_cell.angle_alpha   90.00
_cell.angle_beta   90.00
_cell.angle_gamma   90.00
#
_symmetry.space_group_name_H-M   'P 1'
#
loop_
_entity.id
_entity.type
_entity.pdbx_description
1 polymer ?
#
loop_
_entity_poly.entity_id
_entity_poly.type
_entity_poly.pdbx_seq_one_letter_code
_entity_poly.pdbx_strand_id
1 'polypeptide(L)'
;MASEDISEQLQHSPRGLERYINLSSVVNFGVIILASWESFAVTFQFALTNGGPSSMFYGSILAGCGVSCVGFSLAELASIDPTVGAQYRWSANFAPFAPRFWGLLQGWLTVAAWCFTCGGPPSILANMISSLAMFNNENYVPKAWHTSLIMIATMLLPLAFNLWFRIVLDGIEITGGILHIILFIVVIVVLIIFGPRSNPSFVFNTLVSDKSGWDNSGVSWGLGLLTITFSVTGFDSVLHMSDEVKKVHTRVPRSIILACTVNSAMLFAFVL
;
A
#
# COMPACT_ATOMS: atom_id res chain seq x y z
N MET A 1 -31.95 -6.40 -6.70
CA MET A 1 -32.75 -7.29 -7.56
C MET A 1 -32.77 -6.83 -9.01
N ALA A 2 -33.38 -5.69 -9.37
CA ALA A 2 -33.39 -5.23 -10.78
C ALA A 2 -32.01 -4.84 -11.36
N SER A 3 -31.07 -4.34 -10.56
CA SER A 3 -29.70 -4.02 -11.00
C SER A 3 -28.80 -5.26 -11.14
N GLU A 4 -29.04 -6.29 -10.32
CA GLU A 4 -28.34 -7.58 -10.40
C GLU A 4 -28.72 -8.31 -11.70
N ASP A 5 -30.02 -8.35 -12.04
CA ASP A 5 -30.52 -8.94 -13.29
C ASP A 5 -29.91 -8.29 -14.54
N ILE A 6 -29.76 -6.96 -14.56
CA ILE A 6 -29.12 -6.25 -15.68
C ILE A 6 -27.63 -6.57 -15.76
N SER A 7 -26.95 -6.70 -14.61
CA SER A 7 -25.53 -7.05 -14.56
C SER A 7 -25.26 -8.50 -14.99
N GLU A 8 -26.16 -9.44 -14.71
CA GLU A 8 -26.11 -10.82 -15.19
C GLU A 8 -26.43 -10.91 -16.69
N GLN A 9 -27.40 -10.13 -17.19
CA GLN A 9 -27.71 -10.05 -18.62
C GLN A 9 -26.55 -9.48 -19.45
N LEU A 10 -25.80 -8.50 -18.91
CA LEU A 10 -24.61 -7.96 -19.57
C LEU A 10 -23.40 -8.91 -19.53
N GLN A 11 -23.32 -9.82 -18.56
CA GLN A 11 -22.27 -10.86 -18.51
C GLN A 11 -22.42 -11.91 -19.63
N HIS A 12 -23.65 -12.20 -20.04
CA HIS A 12 -23.93 -13.13 -21.14
C HIS A 12 -23.93 -12.46 -22.53
N SER A 13 -23.69 -11.15 -22.60
CA SER A 13 -23.46 -10.45 -23.86
C SER A 13 -22.05 -10.75 -24.38
N PRO A 14 -21.85 -10.94 -25.69
CA PRO A 14 -20.52 -11.11 -26.29
C PRO A 14 -19.57 -9.89 -26.10
N ARG A 15 -20.05 -8.82 -25.43
CA ARG A 15 -19.27 -7.62 -25.07
C ARG A 15 -19.03 -7.46 -23.55
N GLY A 16 -19.48 -8.40 -22.71
CA GLY A 16 -19.26 -8.34 -21.27
C GLY A 16 -17.83 -8.75 -20.90
N LEU A 17 -17.18 -8.02 -19.97
CA LEU A 17 -15.90 -8.46 -19.40
C LEU A 17 -16.11 -9.73 -18.56
N GLU A 18 -15.20 -10.68 -18.70
CA GLU A 18 -15.22 -11.92 -17.92
C GLU A 18 -14.87 -11.64 -16.45
N ARG A 19 -15.74 -12.06 -15.54
CA ARG A 19 -15.49 -12.04 -14.09
C ARG A 19 -14.93 -13.37 -13.64
N TYR A 20 -13.61 -13.44 -13.42
CA TYR A 20 -12.94 -14.69 -13.04
C TYR A 20 -12.36 -14.65 -11.62
N ILE A 21 -12.15 -13.48 -11.01
CA ILE A 21 -11.49 -13.33 -9.71
C ILE A 21 -12.40 -13.77 -8.56
N ASN A 22 -11.86 -14.64 -7.69
CA ASN A 22 -12.55 -15.18 -6.52
C ASN A 22 -12.26 -14.42 -5.22
N LEU A 23 -13.00 -14.72 -4.14
CA LEU A 23 -12.85 -14.03 -2.85
C LEU A 23 -11.44 -14.17 -2.28
N SER A 24 -10.88 -15.38 -2.31
CA SER A 24 -9.54 -15.64 -1.81
C SER A 24 -8.49 -14.84 -2.58
N SER A 25 -8.57 -14.80 -3.91
CA SER A 25 -7.64 -14.05 -4.75
C SER A 25 -7.73 -12.54 -4.51
N VAL A 26 -8.95 -11.97 -4.46
CA VAL A 26 -9.10 -10.52 -4.24
C VAL A 26 -8.66 -10.10 -2.83
N VAL A 27 -8.95 -10.92 -1.81
CA VAL A 27 -8.47 -10.71 -0.44
C VAL A 27 -6.94 -10.79 -0.37
N ASN A 28 -6.36 -11.82 -0.99
CA ASN A 28 -4.93 -12.02 -1.02
C ASN A 28 -4.23 -10.83 -1.69
N PHE A 29 -4.75 -10.40 -2.84
CA PHE A 29 -4.30 -9.19 -3.52
C PHE A 29 -4.40 -7.96 -2.61
N GLY A 30 -5.54 -7.73 -1.95
CA GLY A 30 -5.72 -6.58 -1.06
C GLY A 30 -4.78 -6.57 0.14
N VAL A 31 -4.45 -7.74 0.71
CA VAL A 31 -3.50 -7.83 1.83
C VAL A 31 -2.06 -7.61 1.34
N ILE A 32 -1.66 -8.25 0.24
CA ILE A 32 -0.30 -8.17 -0.31
C ILE A 32 0.01 -6.81 -0.92
N ILE A 33 -0.95 -6.16 -1.57
CA ILE A 33 -0.68 -4.91 -2.28
C ILE A 33 -0.21 -3.79 -1.34
N LEU A 34 -0.63 -3.84 -0.07
CA LEU A 34 -0.12 -2.97 0.97
C LEU A 34 1.24 -3.44 1.50
N ALA A 35 1.40 -4.75 1.76
CA ALA A 35 2.61 -5.34 2.37
C ALA A 35 3.18 -4.46 3.50
N SER A 36 2.32 -4.03 4.42
CA SER A 36 2.61 -2.86 5.26
C SER A 36 3.81 -3.04 6.17
N TRP A 37 3.97 -4.23 6.75
CA TRP A 37 5.08 -4.49 7.64
C TRP A 37 6.40 -4.60 6.87
N GLU A 38 6.41 -5.16 5.65
CA GLU A 38 7.60 -5.20 4.81
C GLU A 38 8.00 -3.82 4.31
N SER A 39 7.04 -3.06 3.79
CA SER A 39 7.25 -1.68 3.34
C SER A 39 7.86 -0.86 4.47
N PHE A 40 7.34 -1.00 5.68
CA PHE A 40 7.91 -0.31 6.83
C PHE A 40 9.28 -0.86 7.21
N ALA A 41 9.48 -2.18 7.24
CA ALA A 41 10.77 -2.81 7.60
C ALA A 41 11.94 -2.32 6.74
N VAL A 42 11.68 -1.89 5.50
CA VAL A 42 12.70 -1.41 4.57
C VAL A 42 12.78 0.11 4.46
N THR A 43 11.85 0.84 5.11
CA THR A 43 11.79 2.30 5.10
C THR A 43 11.86 2.95 6.48
N PHE A 44 11.82 2.17 7.57
CA PHE A 44 11.73 2.67 8.95
C PHE A 44 12.84 3.66 9.32
N GLN A 45 14.01 3.59 8.68
CA GLN A 45 15.09 4.54 8.89
C GLN A 45 14.64 5.99 8.67
N PHE A 46 13.77 6.24 7.68
CA PHE A 46 13.25 7.58 7.39
C PHE A 46 12.33 8.06 8.52
N ALA A 47 11.51 7.17 9.08
CA ALA A 47 10.67 7.49 10.23
C ALA A 47 11.53 7.80 11.47
N LEU A 48 12.55 6.97 11.70
CA LEU A 48 13.45 7.07 12.84
C LEU A 48 14.26 8.37 12.83
N THR A 49 14.75 8.80 11.66
CA THR A 49 15.53 10.05 11.55
C THR A 49 14.66 11.30 11.56
N ASN A 50 13.40 11.23 11.10
CA ASN A 50 12.55 12.42 11.01
C ASN A 50 11.64 12.64 12.22
N GLY A 51 11.15 11.58 12.87
CA GLY A 51 10.22 11.68 14.00
C GLY A 51 10.53 10.72 15.16
N GLY A 52 11.55 9.87 15.04
CA GLY A 52 11.98 8.97 16.09
C GLY A 52 10.97 7.85 16.42
N PRO A 53 11.29 7.04 17.45
CA PRO A 53 10.46 5.90 17.87
C PRO A 53 9.03 6.29 18.26
N SER A 54 8.85 7.45 18.91
CA SER A 54 7.52 7.91 19.34
C SER A 54 6.61 8.18 18.14
N SER A 55 7.13 8.78 17.06
CA SER A 55 6.39 8.98 15.82
C SER A 55 6.03 7.65 15.15
N MET A 56 6.93 6.66 15.17
CA MET A 56 6.63 5.33 14.63
C MET A 56 5.50 4.65 15.40
N PHE A 57 5.60 4.59 16.73
CA PHE A 57 4.62 3.93 17.59
C PHE A 57 3.23 4.59 17.49
N TYR A 58 3.11 5.88 17.84
CA TYR A 58 1.82 6.57 17.80
C TYR A 58 1.32 6.78 16.36
N GLY A 59 2.24 6.96 15.42
CA GLY A 59 1.91 7.07 14.01
C GLY A 59 1.30 5.79 13.47
N SER A 60 1.77 4.60 13.88
CA SER A 60 1.18 3.33 13.43
C SER A 60 -0.28 3.17 13.87
N ILE A 61 -0.60 3.63 15.09
CA ILE A 61 -1.98 3.67 15.60
C ILE A 61 -2.81 4.68 14.80
N LEU A 62 -2.32 5.92 14.66
CA LEU A 62 -3.05 6.97 13.97
C LEU A 62 -3.29 6.63 12.50
N ALA A 63 -2.25 6.19 11.79
CA ALA A 63 -2.33 5.81 10.39
C ALA A 63 -3.25 4.60 10.22
N GLY A 64 -3.11 3.56 11.05
CA GLY A 64 -3.96 2.36 10.97
C GLY A 64 -5.45 2.66 11.21
N CYS A 65 -5.76 3.48 12.22
CA CYS A 65 -7.13 3.95 12.45
C CYS A 65 -7.64 4.80 11.29
N GLY A 66 -6.83 5.75 10.80
CA GLY A 66 -7.19 6.62 9.68
C GLY A 66 -7.48 5.83 8.40
N VAL A 67 -6.60 4.91 8.04
CA VAL A 67 -6.76 4.02 6.87
C VAL A 67 -7.97 3.12 7.00
N SER A 68 -8.25 2.62 8.22
CA SER A 68 -9.42 1.77 8.45
C SER A 68 -10.71 2.57 8.29
N CYS A 69 -10.78 3.79 8.84
CA CYS A 69 -11.93 4.67 8.64
C CYS A 69 -12.19 4.97 7.15
N VAL A 70 -11.15 5.37 6.41
CA VAL A 70 -11.26 5.65 4.97
C VAL A 70 -11.64 4.38 4.20
N GLY A 71 -10.99 3.27 4.49
CA GLY A 71 -11.25 1.97 3.86
C GLY A 71 -12.68 1.49 4.10
N PHE A 72 -13.22 1.66 5.30
CA PHE A 72 -14.60 1.27 5.62
C PHE A 72 -15.62 2.12 4.87
N SER A 73 -15.38 3.44 4.75
CA SER A 73 -16.23 4.31 3.93
C SER A 73 -16.18 3.92 2.44
N LEU A 74 -15.00 3.59 1.90
CA LEU A 74 -14.90 3.10 0.52
C LEU A 74 -15.54 1.72 0.34
N ALA A 75 -15.44 0.84 1.33
CA ALA A 75 -16.06 -0.48 1.32
C ALA A 75 -17.60 -0.37 1.30
N GLU A 76 -18.17 0.55 2.07
CA GLU A 76 -19.61 0.85 2.05
C GLU A 76 -20.04 1.32 0.65
N LEU A 77 -19.33 2.30 0.08
CA LEU A 77 -19.59 2.78 -1.29
C LEU A 77 -19.46 1.67 -2.34
N ALA A 78 -18.42 0.83 -2.23
CA ALA A 78 -18.21 -0.31 -3.11
C ALA A 78 -19.30 -1.38 -2.99
N SER A 79 -19.99 -1.47 -1.85
CA SER A 79 -21.12 -2.38 -1.70
C SER A 79 -22.37 -1.87 -2.45
N ILE A 80 -22.50 -0.55 -2.58
CA ILE A 80 -23.64 0.12 -3.24
C ILE A 80 -23.41 0.20 -4.76
N ASP A 81 -22.29 0.76 -5.20
CA ASP A 81 -21.95 0.98 -6.63
C ASP A 81 -20.52 0.53 -6.95
N PRO A 82 -20.25 -0.80 -6.95
CA PRO A 82 -18.94 -1.35 -7.32
C PRO A 82 -18.65 -1.11 -8.81
N THR A 83 -17.67 -0.26 -9.08
CA THR A 83 -17.30 0.14 -10.44
C THR A 83 -15.81 0.43 -10.49
N VAL A 84 -15.14 0.11 -11.60
CA VAL A 84 -13.70 0.39 -11.79
C VAL A 84 -13.39 1.89 -11.73
N GLY A 85 -14.35 2.74 -12.11
CA GLY A 85 -14.24 4.19 -11.97
C GLY A 85 -14.41 4.72 -10.53
N ALA A 86 -14.78 3.84 -9.61
CA ALA A 86 -14.91 4.04 -8.16
C ALA A 86 -14.94 5.49 -7.70
N GLN A 87 -13.85 5.96 -7.09
CA GLN A 87 -13.75 7.24 -6.40
C GLN A 87 -14.13 8.42 -7.29
N TYR A 88 -13.65 8.51 -8.54
CA TYR A 88 -13.94 9.66 -9.40
C TYR A 88 -15.44 9.72 -9.75
N ARG A 89 -16.05 8.56 -9.99
CA ARG A 89 -17.47 8.44 -10.30
C ARG A 89 -18.31 8.76 -9.07
N TRP A 90 -17.94 8.24 -7.91
CA TRP A 90 -18.64 8.53 -6.65
C TRP A 90 -18.53 10.01 -6.28
N SER A 91 -17.34 10.60 -6.39
CA SER A 91 -17.15 12.04 -6.19
C SER A 91 -18.00 12.89 -7.13
N ALA A 92 -18.16 12.48 -8.40
CA ALA A 92 -19.06 13.17 -9.32
C ALA A 92 -20.53 12.98 -8.96
N ASN A 93 -20.95 11.76 -8.65
CA ASN A 93 -22.36 11.43 -8.44
C ASN A 93 -22.91 11.97 -7.11
N PHE A 94 -22.07 12.03 -6.07
CA PHE A 94 -22.47 12.45 -4.73
C PHE A 94 -22.10 13.90 -4.38
N ALA A 95 -21.40 14.61 -5.27
CA ALA A 95 -21.09 16.02 -5.04
C ALA A 95 -22.36 16.90 -5.06
N PRO A 96 -22.62 17.71 -4.02
CA PRO A 96 -23.80 18.57 -3.96
C PRO A 96 -23.74 19.73 -4.96
N PHE A 97 -22.55 20.09 -5.44
CA PHE A 97 -22.33 21.11 -6.47
C PHE A 97 -21.11 20.77 -7.32
N ALA A 98 -21.06 21.28 -8.55
CA ALA A 98 -19.95 21.10 -9.48
C ALA A 98 -19.48 19.62 -9.64
N PRO A 99 -20.38 18.66 -9.93
CA PRO A 99 -20.05 17.23 -9.97
C PRO A 99 -18.93 16.89 -10.96
N ARG A 100 -18.88 17.58 -12.11
CA ARG A 100 -17.81 17.42 -13.10
C ARG A 100 -16.44 17.85 -12.56
N PHE A 101 -16.39 18.90 -11.74
CA PHE A 101 -15.14 19.38 -11.15
C PHE A 101 -14.60 18.37 -10.14
N TRP A 102 -15.44 17.94 -9.18
CA TRP A 102 -15.01 16.98 -8.15
C TRP A 102 -14.64 15.62 -8.74
N GLY A 103 -15.39 15.14 -9.72
CA GLY A 103 -15.04 13.92 -10.44
C GLY A 103 -13.70 14.04 -11.18
N LEU A 104 -13.48 15.15 -11.91
CA LEU A 104 -12.24 15.36 -12.64
C LEU A 104 -11.04 15.52 -11.70
N LEU A 105 -11.19 16.30 -10.62
CA LEU A 105 -10.17 16.49 -9.61
C LEU A 105 -9.78 15.16 -8.97
N GLN A 106 -10.77 14.38 -8.52
CA GLN A 106 -10.52 13.07 -7.92
C GLN A 106 -9.83 12.13 -8.91
N GLY A 107 -10.27 12.09 -10.17
CA GLY A 107 -9.63 11.27 -11.20
C GLY A 107 -8.16 11.61 -11.39
N TRP A 108 -7.81 12.90 -11.49
CA TRP A 108 -6.41 13.34 -11.61
C TRP A 108 -5.59 13.04 -10.36
N LEU A 109 -6.16 13.21 -9.17
CA LEU A 109 -5.49 12.86 -7.92
C LEU A 109 -5.18 11.36 -7.84
N THR A 110 -6.14 10.50 -8.18
CA THR A 110 -5.95 9.04 -8.21
C THR A 110 -4.89 8.64 -9.23
N VAL A 111 -4.93 9.16 -10.47
CA VAL A 111 -3.91 8.86 -11.50
C VAL A 111 -2.52 9.32 -11.05
N ALA A 112 -2.39 10.54 -10.54
CA ALA A 112 -1.11 11.05 -10.04
C ALA A 112 -0.59 10.20 -8.87
N ALA A 113 -1.45 9.84 -7.91
CA ALA A 113 -1.09 9.00 -6.78
C ALA A 113 -0.56 7.64 -7.25
N TRP A 114 -1.24 6.96 -8.17
CA TRP A 114 -0.77 5.68 -8.70
C TRP A 114 0.54 5.82 -9.49
N CYS A 115 0.70 6.87 -10.29
CA CYS A 115 1.97 7.13 -11.00
C CYS A 115 3.15 7.34 -10.03
N PHE A 116 2.98 8.14 -8.98
CA PHE A 116 4.04 8.38 -8.00
C PHE A 116 4.33 7.15 -7.14
N THR A 117 3.29 6.42 -6.71
CA THR A 117 3.44 5.21 -5.90
C THR A 117 4.21 4.13 -6.67
N CYS A 118 4.02 3.99 -7.99
CA CYS A 118 4.81 3.06 -8.82
C CYS A 118 6.32 3.37 -8.81
N GLY A 119 6.73 4.62 -8.53
CA GLY A 119 8.15 4.98 -8.36
C GLY A 119 8.74 4.55 -7.01
N GLY A 120 7.91 4.29 -6.01
CA GLY A 120 8.31 3.91 -4.65
C GLY A 120 9.13 2.61 -4.61
N PRO A 121 8.56 1.45 -5.00
CA PRO A 121 9.27 0.18 -4.91
C PRO A 121 10.61 0.12 -5.67
N PRO A 122 10.73 0.62 -6.92
CA PRO A 122 12.02 0.72 -7.60
C PRO A 122 13.03 1.58 -6.83
N SER A 123 12.59 2.67 -6.18
CA SER A 123 13.48 3.52 -5.38
C SER A 123 14.03 2.79 -4.15
N ILE A 124 13.20 1.99 -3.47
CA ILE A 124 13.60 1.16 -2.32
C ILE A 124 14.63 0.12 -2.77
N LEU A 125 14.35 -0.59 -3.87
CA LEU A 125 15.28 -1.58 -4.44
C LEU A 125 16.60 -0.94 -4.87
N ALA A 126 16.55 0.22 -5.51
CA ALA A 126 17.76 0.94 -5.91
C ALA A 126 18.62 1.38 -4.72
N ASN A 127 17.98 1.82 -3.63
CA ASN A 127 18.68 2.12 -2.38
C ASN A 127 19.31 0.86 -1.78
N MET A 128 18.60 -0.26 -1.68
CA MET A 128 19.15 -1.52 -1.17
C MET A 128 20.35 -2.01 -1.98
N ILE A 129 20.24 -2.02 -3.32
CA ILE A 129 21.33 -2.45 -4.21
C ILE A 129 22.54 -1.52 -4.03
N SER A 130 22.31 -0.20 -3.95
CA SER A 130 23.39 0.78 -3.76
C SER A 130 24.06 0.63 -2.39
N SER A 131 23.28 0.41 -1.32
CA SER A 131 23.81 0.16 0.02
C SER A 131 24.63 -1.13 0.08
N LEU A 132 24.19 -2.19 -0.59
CA LEU A 132 24.93 -3.45 -0.65
C LEU A 132 26.24 -3.27 -1.45
N ALA A 133 26.22 -2.49 -2.53
CA ALA A 133 27.42 -2.17 -3.31
C ALA A 133 28.45 -1.38 -2.47
N MET A 134 27.99 -0.37 -1.70
CA MET A 134 28.86 0.36 -0.77
C MET A 134 29.45 -0.56 0.31
N PHE A 135 28.63 -1.47 0.84
CA PHE A 135 29.05 -2.38 1.91
C PHE A 135 30.15 -3.35 1.46
N ASN A 136 30.09 -3.81 0.20
CA ASN A 136 31.04 -4.78 -0.34
C ASN A 136 32.24 -4.15 -1.07
N ASN A 137 32.22 -2.84 -1.32
CA ASN A 137 33.30 -2.14 -2.02
C ASN A 137 33.54 -0.76 -1.43
N GLU A 138 34.62 -0.62 -0.68
CA GLU A 138 35.03 0.62 -0.02
C GLU A 138 35.28 1.79 -0.99
N ASN A 139 35.55 1.50 -2.27
CA ASN A 139 35.79 2.52 -3.30
C ASN A 139 34.50 2.94 -4.04
N TYR A 140 33.36 2.30 -3.77
CA TYR A 140 32.11 2.64 -4.43
C TYR A 140 31.45 3.85 -3.76
N VAL A 141 31.37 4.96 -4.50
CA VAL A 141 30.65 6.17 -4.10
C VAL A 141 29.33 6.24 -4.87
N PRO A 142 28.16 6.12 -4.23
CA PRO A 142 26.88 6.26 -4.89
C PRO A 142 26.73 7.64 -5.52
N LYS A 143 26.21 7.68 -6.74
CA LYS A 143 25.84 8.91 -7.44
C LYS A 143 24.35 8.86 -7.75
N ALA A 144 23.70 10.02 -7.83
CA ALA A 144 22.26 10.10 -8.10
C ALA A 144 21.84 9.34 -9.37
N TRP A 145 22.67 9.37 -10.42
CA TRP A 145 22.39 8.65 -11.66
C TRP A 145 22.49 7.12 -11.52
N HIS A 146 23.29 6.59 -10.56
CA HIS A 146 23.29 5.14 -10.28
C HIS A 146 21.89 4.72 -9.82
N THR A 147 21.31 5.43 -8.85
CA THR A 147 19.95 5.17 -8.35
C THR A 147 18.93 5.23 -9.47
N SER A 148 18.96 6.29 -10.30
CA SER A 148 18.01 6.43 -11.42
C SER A 148 18.11 5.27 -12.43
N LEU A 149 19.31 4.84 -12.81
CA LEU A 149 19.48 3.72 -13.74
C LEU A 149 19.03 2.39 -13.12
N ILE A 150 19.29 2.16 -11.84
CA ILE A 150 18.83 0.94 -11.15
C ILE A 150 17.30 0.94 -11.05
N MET A 151 16.67 2.09 -10.77
CA MET A 151 15.20 2.21 -10.78
C MET A 151 14.62 1.89 -12.16
N ILE A 152 15.20 2.45 -13.24
CA ILE A 152 14.78 2.14 -14.61
C ILE A 152 14.93 0.65 -14.90
N ALA A 153 16.09 0.06 -14.58
CA ALA A 153 16.37 -1.34 -14.82
C ALA A 153 15.40 -2.28 -14.06
N THR A 154 15.14 -2.00 -12.78
CA THR A 154 14.21 -2.82 -11.98
C THR A 154 12.76 -2.68 -12.45
N MET A 155 12.37 -1.54 -13.02
CA MET A 155 11.03 -1.32 -13.57
C MET A 155 10.78 -2.04 -14.92
N LEU A 156 11.83 -2.42 -15.65
CA LEU A 156 11.69 -3.23 -16.87
C LEU A 156 11.09 -4.61 -16.58
N LEU A 157 11.33 -5.17 -15.39
CA LEU A 157 10.80 -6.47 -14.98
C LEU A 157 9.27 -6.46 -14.84
N PRO A 158 8.63 -5.62 -14.00
CA PRO A 158 7.18 -5.57 -13.92
C PRO A 158 6.55 -5.12 -15.26
N LEU A 159 7.22 -4.26 -16.04
CA LEU A 159 6.76 -3.93 -17.39
C LEU A 159 6.66 -5.17 -18.29
N ALA A 160 7.71 -6.01 -18.32
CA ALA A 160 7.70 -7.23 -19.10
C ALA A 160 6.65 -8.23 -18.62
N PHE A 161 6.47 -8.38 -17.31
CA PHE A 161 5.44 -9.24 -16.73
C PHE A 161 4.03 -8.81 -17.10
N ASN A 162 3.76 -7.50 -17.07
CA ASN A 162 2.46 -6.95 -17.47
C ASN A 162 2.16 -7.14 -18.97
N LEU A 163 3.19 -7.10 -19.83
CA LEU A 163 3.02 -7.25 -21.27
C LEU A 163 2.91 -8.72 -21.73
N TRP A 164 3.71 -9.62 -21.16
CA TRP A 164 3.87 -10.98 -21.71
C TRP A 164 3.55 -12.13 -20.75
N PHE A 165 3.55 -11.90 -19.44
CA PHE A 165 3.49 -12.99 -18.44
C PHE A 165 2.30 -12.89 -17.47
N ARG A 166 1.18 -12.28 -17.89
CA ARG A 166 -0.03 -12.12 -17.06
C ARG A 166 -0.53 -13.44 -16.45
N ILE A 167 -0.37 -14.56 -17.16
CA ILE A 167 -0.80 -15.89 -16.70
C ILE A 167 0.00 -16.37 -15.47
N VAL A 168 1.24 -15.92 -15.31
CA VAL A 168 2.13 -16.31 -14.19
C VAL A 168 1.81 -15.50 -12.92
N LEU A 169 1.15 -14.36 -13.05
CA LEU A 169 0.90 -13.43 -11.94
C LEU A 169 0.09 -14.07 -10.80
N ASP A 170 -0.93 -14.88 -11.11
CA ASP A 170 -1.73 -15.56 -10.07
C ASP A 170 -0.88 -16.47 -9.17
N GLY A 171 0.08 -17.20 -9.76
CA GLY A 171 1.01 -18.03 -8.99
C GLY A 171 1.98 -17.20 -8.13
N ILE A 172 2.43 -16.06 -8.63
CA ILE A 172 3.29 -15.12 -7.90
C ILE A 172 2.52 -14.49 -6.73
N GLU A 173 1.27 -14.08 -6.95
CA GLU A 173 0.41 -13.50 -5.92
C GLU A 173 0.12 -14.50 -4.78
N ILE A 174 -0.23 -15.75 -5.11
CA ILE A 174 -0.44 -16.79 -4.09
C ILE A 174 0.83 -17.03 -3.29
N THR A 175 1.97 -17.17 -3.97
CA THR A 175 3.27 -17.38 -3.32
C THR A 175 3.63 -16.18 -2.43
N GLY A 176 3.43 -14.96 -2.93
CA GLY A 176 3.65 -13.72 -2.19
C GLY A 176 2.82 -13.64 -0.92
N GLY A 177 1.56 -14.07 -0.96
CA GLY A 177 0.67 -14.07 0.21
C GLY A 177 1.09 -15.07 1.28
N ILE A 178 1.50 -16.26 0.87
CA ILE A 178 2.05 -17.27 1.78
C ILE A 178 3.34 -16.74 2.44
N LEU A 179 4.25 -16.17 1.63
CA LEU A 179 5.50 -15.61 2.14
C LEU A 179 5.27 -14.41 3.06
N HIS A 180 4.30 -13.53 2.75
CA HIS A 180 3.94 -12.37 3.56
C HIS A 180 3.62 -12.79 5.01
N ILE A 181 2.81 -13.82 5.20
CA ILE A 181 2.43 -14.30 6.54
C ILE A 181 3.56 -15.09 7.22
N ILE A 182 4.23 -15.99 6.49
CA ILE A 182 5.31 -16.80 7.07
C ILE A 182 6.48 -15.92 7.49
N LEU A 183 6.92 -15.01 6.61
CA LEU A 183 8.05 -14.14 6.88
C LEU A 183 7.73 -13.13 7.98
N PHE A 184 6.48 -12.68 8.12
CA PHE A 184 6.08 -11.85 9.27
C PHE A 184 6.39 -12.56 10.59
N ILE A 185 5.94 -13.81 10.74
CA ILE A 185 6.17 -14.60 11.96
C ILE A 185 7.66 -14.82 12.17
N VAL A 186 8.39 -15.21 11.12
CA VAL A 186 9.84 -15.46 11.20
C VAL A 186 10.60 -14.21 11.64
N VAL A 187 10.33 -13.06 11.02
CA VAL A 187 11.03 -11.81 11.32
C VAL A 187 10.72 -11.35 12.74
N ILE A 188 9.46 -11.38 13.18
CA ILE A 188 9.09 -11.04 14.56
C ILE A 188 9.82 -11.93 15.57
N VAL A 189 9.84 -13.25 15.35
CA VAL A 189 10.55 -14.19 16.23
C VAL A 189 12.04 -13.88 16.28
N VAL A 190 12.66 -13.60 15.13
CA VAL A 190 14.09 -13.23 15.08
C VAL A 190 14.35 -11.93 15.85
N LEU A 191 13.53 -10.90 15.66
CA LEU A 191 13.67 -9.63 16.36
C LEU A 191 13.48 -9.78 17.89
N ILE A 192 12.52 -10.60 18.33
CA ILE A 192 12.29 -10.85 19.76
C ILE A 192 13.46 -11.61 20.39
N ILE A 193 14.00 -12.62 19.72
CA ILE A 193 15.04 -13.50 20.28
C ILE A 193 16.41 -12.83 20.24
N PHE A 194 16.76 -12.19 19.12
CA PHE A 194 18.12 -11.69 18.88
C PHE A 194 18.25 -10.17 18.96
N GLY A 195 17.15 -9.43 18.94
CA GLY A 195 17.16 -7.97 18.96
C GLY A 195 17.57 -7.39 20.32
N PRO A 196 18.40 -6.34 20.35
CA PRO A 196 18.71 -5.62 21.59
C PRO A 196 17.44 -4.96 22.14
N ARG A 197 17.27 -4.99 23.47
CA ARG A 197 16.09 -4.43 24.12
C ARG A 197 16.28 -2.95 24.43
N SER A 198 15.34 -2.13 23.97
CA SER A 198 15.29 -0.71 24.29
C SER A 198 14.47 -0.47 25.57
N ASN A 199 14.74 0.63 26.27
CA ASN A 199 13.93 1.07 27.40
C ASN A 199 12.54 1.53 26.88
N PRO A 200 11.42 1.22 27.56
CA PRO A 200 10.09 1.73 27.20
C PRO A 200 10.05 3.25 26.98
N SER A 201 10.81 4.03 27.76
CA SER A 201 10.89 5.49 27.58
C SER A 201 11.50 5.88 26.23
N PHE A 202 12.44 5.08 25.71
CA PHE A 202 12.98 5.31 24.36
C PHE A 202 11.87 5.17 23.30
N VAL A 203 11.07 4.11 23.41
CA VAL A 203 10.00 3.83 22.44
C VAL A 203 8.90 4.89 22.51
N PHE A 204 8.39 5.20 23.70
CA PHE A 204 7.20 6.04 23.86
C PHE A 204 7.50 7.54 23.91
N ASN A 205 8.64 7.95 24.47
CA ASN A 205 8.92 9.36 24.78
C ASN A 205 10.01 10.00 23.91
N THR A 206 10.65 9.24 23.01
CA THR A 206 11.73 9.80 22.16
C THR A 206 11.18 10.29 20.83
N LEU A 207 11.23 11.61 20.65
CA LEU A 207 11.01 12.31 19.40
C LEU A 207 12.36 12.81 18.87
N VAL A 208 12.72 12.43 17.65
CA VAL A 208 13.89 12.95 16.95
C VAL A 208 13.43 14.14 16.11
N SER A 209 14.00 15.32 16.33
CA SER A 209 13.65 16.55 15.61
C SER A 209 14.84 17.35 15.10
N ASP A 210 16.05 16.99 15.52
CA ASP A 210 17.31 17.66 15.17
C ASP A 210 17.89 17.21 13.81
N LYS A 211 17.40 16.08 13.27
CA LYS A 211 17.91 15.48 12.03
C LYS A 211 17.06 15.73 10.79
N SER A 212 15.82 16.18 10.97
CA SER A 212 14.87 16.40 9.87
C SER A 212 15.18 17.65 9.04
N GLY A 213 16.04 18.54 9.56
CA GLY A 213 16.29 19.88 9.00
C GLY A 213 15.22 20.91 9.37
N TRP A 214 14.27 20.55 10.25
CA TRP A 214 13.19 21.42 10.71
C TRP A 214 13.30 21.69 12.21
N ASP A 215 13.24 22.96 12.61
CA ASP A 215 13.31 23.35 14.03
C ASP A 215 12.00 23.07 14.81
N ASN A 216 10.96 22.58 14.13
CA ASN A 216 9.66 22.30 14.74
C ASN A 216 9.45 20.80 14.99
N SER A 217 9.29 20.44 16.26
CA SER A 217 9.07 19.06 16.70
C SER A 217 7.79 18.43 16.11
N GLY A 218 6.72 19.22 15.91
CA GLY A 218 5.48 18.74 15.29
C GLY A 218 5.65 18.43 13.81
N VAL A 219 6.41 19.25 13.08
CA VAL A 219 6.77 18.97 11.68
C VAL A 219 7.60 17.70 11.58
N SER A 220 8.61 17.56 12.44
CA SER A 220 9.45 16.35 12.54
C SER A 220 8.59 15.09 12.80
N TRP A 221 7.66 15.17 13.76
CA TRP A 221 6.72 14.08 14.03
C TRP A 221 5.85 13.74 12.80
N GLY A 222 5.36 14.74 12.07
CA GLY A 222 4.58 14.56 10.85
C GLY A 222 5.40 13.96 9.69
N LEU A 223 6.68 14.30 9.57
CA LEU A 223 7.59 13.68 8.61
C LEU A 223 7.86 12.20 8.94
N GLY A 224 7.95 11.87 10.22
CA GLY A 224 8.02 10.47 10.66
C GLY A 224 6.75 9.70 10.30
N LEU A 225 5.58 10.31 10.53
CA LEU A 225 4.27 9.74 10.19
C LEU A 225 4.13 9.43 8.69
N LEU A 226 4.74 10.21 7.81
CA LEU A 226 4.67 9.99 6.35
C LEU A 226 5.13 8.59 5.94
N THR A 227 6.20 8.08 6.54
CA THR A 227 6.75 6.74 6.26
C THR A 227 5.77 5.64 6.71
N ILE A 228 5.12 5.86 7.85
CA ILE A 228 4.11 4.95 8.39
C ILE A 228 2.86 4.95 7.51
N THR A 229 2.35 6.12 7.15
CA THR A 229 1.16 6.27 6.30
C THR A 229 1.38 5.68 4.91
N PHE A 230 2.57 5.89 4.33
CA PHE A 230 2.96 5.24 3.07
C PHE A 230 2.78 3.72 3.13
N SER A 231 3.17 3.11 4.25
CA SER A 231 3.13 1.64 4.40
C SER A 231 1.72 1.07 4.44
N VAL A 232 0.69 1.85 4.81
CA VAL A 232 -0.72 1.38 4.86
C VAL A 232 -1.59 1.87 3.70
N THR A 233 -1.00 2.54 2.71
CA THR A 233 -1.73 3.11 1.56
C THR A 233 -1.83 2.09 0.42
N GLY A 234 -2.87 2.22 -0.43
CA GLY A 234 -3.06 1.40 -1.64
C GLY A 234 -4.21 0.39 -1.58
N PHE A 235 -5.02 0.39 -0.52
CA PHE A 235 -6.15 -0.53 -0.33
C PHE A 235 -7.27 -0.32 -1.37
N ASP A 236 -7.32 0.86 -1.99
CA ASP A 236 -8.23 1.18 -3.08
C ASP A 236 -7.87 0.49 -4.41
N SER A 237 -6.70 -0.14 -4.52
CA SER A 237 -6.33 -1.02 -5.65
C SER A 237 -7.44 -2.01 -5.99
N VAL A 238 -8.08 -2.57 -4.96
CA VAL A 238 -9.13 -3.57 -5.10
C VAL A 238 -10.35 -3.01 -5.86
N LEU A 239 -10.62 -1.71 -5.72
CA LEU A 239 -11.72 -1.05 -6.42
C LEU A 239 -11.49 -1.03 -7.93
N HIS A 240 -10.25 -0.86 -8.35
CA HIS A 240 -9.88 -0.81 -9.77
C HIS A 240 -9.98 -2.16 -10.47
N MET A 241 -10.17 -3.25 -9.73
CA MET A 241 -10.38 -4.60 -10.27
C MET A 241 -11.86 -5.03 -10.22
N SER A 242 -12.78 -4.13 -9.85
CA SER A 242 -14.19 -4.47 -9.61
C SER A 242 -14.87 -5.19 -10.78
N ASP A 243 -14.50 -4.87 -12.03
CA ASP A 243 -15.11 -5.49 -13.22
C ASP A 243 -14.70 -6.96 -13.42
N GLU A 244 -13.59 -7.40 -12.82
CA GLU A 244 -13.04 -8.75 -12.95
C GLU A 244 -13.46 -9.68 -11.78
N VAL A 245 -14.06 -9.11 -10.72
CA VAL A 245 -14.40 -9.82 -9.47
C VAL A 245 -15.83 -10.39 -9.50
N LYS A 246 -15.98 -11.70 -9.23
CA LYS A 246 -17.31 -12.31 -9.08
C LYS A 246 -17.98 -11.85 -7.77
N LYS A 247 -19.31 -11.73 -7.73
CA LYS A 247 -20.07 -11.25 -6.54
C LYS A 247 -19.51 -9.94 -5.97
N VAL A 248 -19.18 -9.00 -6.87
CA VAL A 248 -18.41 -7.78 -6.59
C VAL A 248 -18.94 -6.95 -5.40
N HIS A 249 -20.27 -6.80 -5.27
CA HIS A 249 -20.94 -6.07 -4.18
C HIS A 249 -20.63 -6.60 -2.77
N THR A 250 -20.12 -7.82 -2.65
CA THR A 250 -19.78 -8.43 -1.35
C THR A 250 -18.29 -8.71 -1.20
N ARG A 251 -17.59 -9.04 -2.29
CA ARG A 251 -16.18 -9.44 -2.22
C ARG A 251 -15.23 -8.26 -2.16
N VAL A 252 -15.46 -7.22 -2.96
CA VAL A 252 -14.63 -6.01 -2.96
C VAL A 252 -14.70 -5.30 -1.60
N PRO A 253 -15.87 -5.02 -1.02
CA PRO A 253 -15.96 -4.41 0.31
C PRO A 253 -15.24 -5.21 1.41
N ARG A 254 -15.45 -6.53 1.46
CA ARG A 254 -14.80 -7.41 2.43
C ARG A 254 -13.29 -7.41 2.28
N SER A 255 -12.81 -7.40 1.04
CA SER A 255 -11.38 -7.34 0.74
C SER A 255 -10.76 -6.02 1.22
N ILE A 256 -11.42 -4.88 1.02
CA ILE A 256 -10.93 -3.57 1.50
C ILE A 256 -10.87 -3.54 3.02
N ILE A 257 -11.94 -3.98 3.70
CA ILE A 257 -12.00 -4.03 5.17
C ILE A 257 -10.85 -4.88 5.71
N LEU A 258 -10.64 -6.06 5.13
CA LEU A 258 -9.60 -6.97 5.57
C LEU A 258 -8.20 -6.43 5.25
N ALA A 259 -8.01 -5.85 4.07
CA ALA A 259 -6.76 -5.21 3.67
C ALA A 259 -6.35 -4.13 4.68
N CYS A 260 -7.26 -3.21 5.01
CA CYS A 260 -6.97 -2.13 5.97
C CYS A 260 -6.71 -2.68 7.37
N THR A 261 -7.56 -3.58 7.88
CA THR A 261 -7.48 -4.04 9.28
C THR A 261 -6.30 -4.96 9.53
N VAL A 262 -6.06 -5.95 8.66
CA VAL A 262 -4.95 -6.90 8.81
C VAL A 262 -3.62 -6.18 8.66
N ASN A 263 -3.45 -5.35 7.63
CA ASN A 263 -2.20 -4.63 7.44
C ASN A 263 -1.93 -3.62 8.55
N SER A 264 -2.95 -2.91 9.05
CA SER A 264 -2.79 -2.00 10.18
C SER A 264 -2.37 -2.73 11.46
N ALA A 265 -2.98 -3.90 11.73
CA ALA A 265 -2.64 -4.73 12.88
C ALA A 265 -1.23 -5.31 12.77
N MET A 266 -0.85 -5.83 11.60
CA MET A 266 0.49 -6.38 11.34
C MET A 266 1.55 -5.28 11.41
N LEU A 267 1.28 -4.09 10.86
CA LEU A 267 2.19 -2.95 10.97
C LEU A 267 2.39 -2.53 12.41
N PHE A 268 1.30 -2.37 13.18
CA PHE A 268 1.39 -2.02 14.60
C PHE A 268 2.21 -3.06 15.38
N ALA A 269 1.95 -4.35 15.15
CA ALA A 269 2.68 -5.43 15.79
C ALA A 269 4.16 -5.49 15.39
N PHE A 270 4.51 -5.07 14.17
CA PHE A 270 5.90 -4.99 13.71
C PHE A 270 6.66 -3.77 14.24
N VAL A 271 5.96 -2.64 14.39
CA VAL A 271 6.53 -1.40 14.93
C VAL A 271 6.84 -1.51 16.43
N LEU A 272 6.04 -2.30 17.16
CA LEU A 272 6.17 -2.53 18.59
C LEU A 272 7.41 -3.38 18.95
#